data_AF-A0A968CR94-F1
#
_entry.id   AF-A0A968CR94-F1
#
_cell.length_a   1.000
_cell.length_b   1.000
_cell.length_c   1.000
_cell.angle_alpha   90.00
_cell.angle_beta   90.00
_cell.angle_gamma   90.00
#
_symmetry.space_group_name_H-M   'P 1'
#
loop_
_entity.id
_entity.type
_entity.pdbx_description
1 polymer ?
#
loop_
_entity_poly.entity_id
_entity_poly.type
_entity_poly.pdbx_seq_one_letter_code
_entity_poly.pdbx_strand_id
1 'polypeptide(L)'
;RKQQNRMVLFHHVSTDEVYGSLGMDGHFTEKTPYRPNSPYSASKASSDHLVRAYHKTYGIPVTISNCSNNYGPYQFPEKMIPLMV
;
A
#
# COMPACT_ATOMS: atom_id res chain seq x y z
N ARG A 1 27.73 -23.51 11.49
CA ARG A 1 27.17 -22.14 11.59
C ARG A 1 26.77 -21.66 10.19
N LYS A 2 25.56 -22.00 9.70
CA LYS A 2 25.01 -21.49 8.45
C LYS A 2 23.79 -20.63 8.77
N GLN A 3 24.01 -19.35 9.07
CA GLN A 3 22.98 -18.33 8.88
C GLN A 3 23.18 -17.80 7.46
N GLN A 4 22.61 -18.49 6.47
CA GLN A 4 22.56 -18.03 5.08
C GLN A 4 21.18 -17.40 4.85
N ASN A 5 21.17 -16.10 4.56
CA ASN A 5 20.08 -15.25 4.06
C ASN A 5 18.68 -15.41 4.70
N ARG A 6 18.39 -14.61 5.73
CA ARG A 6 17.11 -14.61 6.46
C ARG A 6 15.97 -13.78 5.84
N MET A 7 16.14 -13.17 4.67
CA MET A 7 15.03 -12.45 4.02
C MET A 7 14.40 -13.31 2.93
N VAL A 8 13.22 -13.89 3.23
CA VAL A 8 12.49 -14.78 2.31
C VAL A 8 11.57 -13.97 1.38
N LEU A 9 10.89 -12.96 1.92
CA LEU A 9 10.03 -12.04 1.18
C LEU A 9 9.72 -10.81 2.06
N PHE A 10 9.79 -9.60 1.49
CA PHE A 10 9.28 -8.38 2.13
C PHE A 10 7.92 -7.99 1.51
N HIS A 11 6.84 -8.13 2.27
CA HIS A 11 5.50 -7.69 1.83
C HIS A 11 5.20 -6.28 2.33
N HIS A 12 5.00 -5.35 1.40
CA HIS A 12 4.63 -3.97 1.69
C HIS A 12 3.12 -3.77 1.53
N VAL A 13 2.47 -3.29 2.59
CA VAL A 13 1.03 -2.99 2.58
C VAL A 13 0.82 -1.50 2.35
N SER A 14 0.14 -1.18 1.27
CA SER A 14 -0.19 0.17 0.81
C SER A 14 -1.71 0.35 0.74
N THR A 15 -2.16 1.41 0.08
CA THR A 15 -3.58 1.81 -0.03
C THR A 15 -3.88 2.17 -1.47
N ASP A 16 -5.14 2.07 -1.88
CA ASP A 16 -5.65 2.61 -3.14
C ASP A 16 -5.57 4.15 -3.24
N GLU A 17 -5.52 4.87 -2.11
CA GLU A 17 -5.36 6.34 -2.08
C GLU A 17 -4.12 6.83 -2.84
N VAL A 18 -3.12 5.96 -3.04
CA VAL A 18 -1.93 6.29 -3.82
C VAL A 18 -2.25 6.59 -5.29
N TYR A 19 -3.37 6.10 -5.80
CA TYR A 19 -3.87 6.33 -7.16
C TYR A 19 -4.73 7.58 -7.30
N GLY A 20 -5.07 8.24 -6.18
CA GLY A 20 -5.91 9.43 -6.16
C GLY A 20 -7.40 9.10 -6.14
N SER A 21 -8.18 9.78 -6.96
CA SER A 21 -9.64 9.63 -7.01
C SER A 21 -10.12 9.27 -8.42
N LEU A 22 -11.17 8.45 -8.49
CA LEU A 22 -11.87 8.13 -9.73
C LEU A 22 -13.00 9.14 -9.99
N GLY A 23 -13.49 9.14 -11.23
CA GLY A 23 -14.75 9.79 -11.58
C GLY A 23 -15.94 8.91 -11.18
N MET A 24 -17.06 9.07 -11.89
CA MET A 24 -18.25 8.23 -11.66
C MET A 24 -18.03 6.76 -12.05
N ASP A 25 -17.19 6.52 -13.07
CA ASP A 25 -16.93 5.21 -13.63
C ASP A 25 -15.46 4.82 -13.53
N GLY A 26 -15.19 3.52 -13.67
CA GLY A 26 -13.86 2.94 -13.71
C GLY A 26 -13.42 2.31 -12.39
N HIS A 27 -12.23 1.72 -12.41
CA HIS A 27 -11.59 1.12 -11.24
C HIS A 27 -10.07 1.25 -11.38
N PHE A 28 -9.37 1.15 -10.25
CA PHE A 28 -7.92 1.14 -10.26
C PHE A 28 -7.36 -0.22 -10.71
N THR A 29 -6.19 -0.17 -11.34
CA THR A 29 -5.37 -1.34 -11.70
C THR A 29 -3.93 -1.07 -11.28
N GLU A 30 -3.07 -2.08 -11.28
CA GLU A 30 -1.65 -1.93 -10.96
C GLU A 30 -0.89 -1.08 -12.00
N LYS A 31 -1.52 -0.79 -13.14
CA LYS A 31 -1.02 0.13 -14.17
C LYS A 31 -1.51 1.57 -13.99
N THR A 32 -2.47 1.81 -13.08
CA THR A 32 -2.95 3.16 -12.80
C THR A 32 -1.79 4.01 -12.27
N PRO A 33 -1.60 5.25 -12.77
CA PRO A 33 -0.53 6.11 -12.29
C PRO A 33 -0.78 6.57 -10.85
N TYR A 34 0.31 6.71 -10.10
CA TYR A 34 0.29 7.31 -8.76
C TYR A 34 -0.09 8.79 -8.86
N ARG A 35 -1.14 9.20 -8.14
CA ARG A 35 -1.68 10.57 -8.12
C ARG A 35 -2.21 10.95 -6.72
N PRO A 36 -1.39 10.87 -5.66
CA PRO A 36 -1.83 11.09 -4.28
C PRO A 36 -2.25 12.55 -4.05
N ASN A 37 -3.30 12.76 -3.25
CA ASN A 37 -3.90 14.08 -2.98
C ASN A 37 -3.76 14.54 -1.52
N SER A 38 -3.11 13.76 -0.66
CA SER A 38 -2.92 14.07 0.76
C SER A 38 -1.47 13.79 1.20
N PRO A 39 -0.95 14.43 2.27
CA PRO A 39 0.36 14.10 2.81
C PRO A 39 0.49 12.61 3.18
N TYR A 40 -0.58 12.01 3.71
CA TYR A 40 -0.67 10.59 4.01
C TYR A 40 -0.48 9.72 2.74
N SER A 41 -1.31 9.92 1.72
CA SER A 41 -1.25 9.14 0.48
C SER A 41 0.07 9.37 -0.29
N ALA A 42 0.63 10.58 -0.24
CA ALA A 42 1.92 10.89 -0.82
C ALA A 42 3.07 10.12 -0.14
N SER A 43 3.03 9.99 1.19
CA SER A 43 4.00 9.19 1.95
C SER A 43 3.92 7.70 1.62
N LYS A 44 2.70 7.18 1.39
CA LYS A 44 2.47 5.79 0.98
C LYS A 44 2.97 5.54 -0.45
N ALA A 45 2.64 6.40 -1.39
CA ALA A 45 3.14 6.35 -2.77
C ALA A 45 4.68 6.40 -2.83
N SER A 46 5.30 7.27 -2.02
CA SER A 46 6.76 7.36 -1.93
C SER A 46 7.39 6.08 -1.39
N SER A 47 6.74 5.46 -0.39
CA SER A 47 7.16 4.17 0.18
C SER A 47 7.07 3.04 -0.85
N ASP A 48 5.98 2.98 -1.63
CA ASP A 48 5.83 2.02 -2.74
C ASP A 48 6.98 2.15 -3.75
N HIS A 49 7.31 3.39 -4.15
CA HIS A 49 8.42 3.66 -5.06
C HIS A 49 9.76 3.23 -4.48
N LEU A 50 9.99 3.46 -3.19
CA LEU A 50 11.21 3.04 -2.51
C LEU A 50 11.35 1.51 -2.51
N VAL A 51 10.29 0.78 -2.15
CA VAL A 51 10.28 -0.69 -2.17
C VAL A 51 10.57 -1.23 -3.57
N ARG A 52 9.93 -0.66 -4.60
CA ARG A 52 10.17 -1.02 -6.01
C ARG A 52 11.61 -0.73 -6.43
N ALA A 53 12.17 0.41 -6.02
CA ALA A 53 13.55 0.78 -6.31
C ALA A 53 14.54 -0.20 -5.65
N TYR A 54 14.33 -0.56 -4.38
CA TYR A 54 15.18 -1.53 -3.69
C TYR A 54 15.16 -2.91 -4.35
N HIS A 55 13.99 -3.40 -4.77
CA HIS A 55 13.90 -4.64 -5.55
C HIS A 55 14.66 -4.53 -6.88
N LYS A 56 14.46 -3.44 -7.64
CA LYS A 56 15.15 -3.24 -8.93
C LYS A 56 16.68 -3.13 -8.78
N THR A 57 17.16 -2.46 -7.73
CA THR A 57 18.59 -2.18 -7.54
C THR A 57 19.32 -3.37 -6.90
N TYR A 58 18.70 -4.03 -5.93
CA TYR A 58 19.38 -5.02 -5.08
C TYR A 58 18.82 -6.44 -5.20
N GLY A 59 17.78 -6.66 -6.01
CA GLY A 59 17.17 -7.98 -6.20
C GLY A 59 16.50 -8.55 -4.94
N ILE A 60 16.17 -7.70 -3.96
CA ILE A 60 15.50 -8.12 -2.72
C ILE A 60 14.08 -8.59 -3.09
N PRO A 61 13.62 -9.78 -2.66
CA PRO A 61 12.29 -10.26 -2.96
C PRO A 61 11.24 -9.40 -2.25
N VAL A 62 10.34 -8.78 -3.02
CA VAL A 62 9.27 -7.92 -2.49
C VAL A 62 7.92 -8.22 -3.14
N THR A 63 6.84 -7.91 -2.43
CA THR A 63 5.49 -7.78 -2.98
C THR A 63 4.84 -6.52 -2.42
N ILE A 64 3.92 -5.91 -3.18
CA ILE A 64 3.15 -4.74 -2.75
C ILE A 64 1.67 -5.07 -2.91
N SER A 65 0.87 -4.78 -1.90
CA SER A 65 -0.60 -4.81 -1.99
C SER A 65 -1.15 -3.41 -1.80
N ASN A 66 -2.10 -3.00 -2.65
CA ASN A 66 -2.88 -1.79 -2.48
C ASN A 66 -4.32 -2.21 -2.19
N CYS A 67 -4.78 -2.02 -0.95
CA CYS A 67 -6.14 -2.34 -0.56
C CYS A 67 -7.04 -1.11 -0.55
N SER A 68 -8.34 -1.33 -0.71
CA SER A 68 -9.38 -0.36 -0.37
C SER A 68 -9.56 -0.27 1.14
N ASN A 69 -10.59 0.44 1.59
CA ASN A 69 -10.90 0.60 3.01
C ASN A 69 -11.18 -0.74 3.71
N ASN A 70 -10.45 -1.01 4.78
CA ASN A 70 -10.70 -2.15 5.65
C ASN A 70 -11.76 -1.83 6.72
N TYR A 71 -12.48 -2.85 7.16
CA TYR A 71 -13.39 -2.81 8.31
C TYR A 71 -13.41 -4.17 9.02
N GLY A 72 -13.71 -4.18 10.32
CA GLY A 72 -13.80 -5.42 11.10
C GLY A 72 -13.41 -5.25 12.58
N PRO A 73 -13.29 -6.37 13.31
CA PRO A 73 -12.86 -6.37 14.71
C PRO A 73 -11.55 -5.63 14.92
N TYR A 74 -11.39 -5.00 16.09
CA TYR A 74 -10.20 -4.24 16.50
C TYR A 74 -9.95 -2.91 15.76
N GLN A 75 -10.91 -2.41 14.98
CA GLN A 75 -10.86 -1.05 14.42
C GLN A 75 -11.23 -0.01 15.49
N PHE A 76 -10.37 0.98 15.72
CA PHE A 76 -10.62 2.04 16.71
C PHE A 76 -11.90 2.85 16.34
N PRO A 77 -12.75 3.23 17.32
CA PRO A 77 -14.07 3.84 17.07
C PRO A 77 -14.02 5.32 16.67
N GLU A 78 -13.10 5.68 15.78
CA GLU A 78 -13.06 6.97 15.08
C GLU A 78 -13.42 6.83 13.59
N LYS A 79 -13.36 5.59 13.06
CA LYS A 79 -13.60 5.30 11.64
C LYS A 79 -15.09 5.14 11.37
N MET A 80 -15.50 5.39 10.13
CA MET A 80 -16.91 5.51 9.73
C MET A 80 -17.81 4.37 10.26
N ILE A 81 -17.47 3.10 10.00
CA ILE A 81 -18.31 1.97 10.43
C ILE A 81 -18.37 1.83 11.97
N PRO A 82 -17.24 1.69 12.70
CA PRO A 82 -17.29 1.52 14.16
C PRO A 82 -17.70 2.78 14.94
N LEU A 83 -17.78 3.96 14.31
CA LEU A 83 -18.32 5.17 14.93
C LEU A 83 -19.85 5.24 14.85
N MET A 84 -20.43 4.74 13.75
CA MET A 84 -21.86 4.87 13.45
C MET A 84 -22.71 3.71 13.98
N VAL A 85 -22.09 2.55 14.24
CA VAL A 85 -22.72 1.31 14.72
C VAL A 85 -22.26 1.03 16.15
#